data_AF-A0A494W3J9-F1
#
_entry.id   AF-A0A494W3J9-F1
#
_cell.length_a   1.000
_cell.length_b   1.000
_cell.length_c   1.000
_cell.angle_alpha   90.00
_cell.angle_beta   90.00
_cell.angle_gamma   90.00
#
_symmetry.space_group_name_H-M   'P 1'
#
loop_
_entity.id
_entity.type
_entity.pdbx_description
1 polymer ?
#
loop_
_entity_poly.entity_id
_entity_poly.type
_entity_poly.pdbx_seq_one_letter_code
_entity_poly.pdbx_strand_id
1 'polypeptide(L)'
;MPPNQLKPFLKSIIVLVVSLILNGSCTNGSTINNKVPRISTSSPTAKQPKKGSDLTDSAKLVKLLRNLPIPKFPFDTKNPSSDPGPIDLSIFKDKKLMGLKLNLRERQIGGSIIDGDDIPSTFDLTDSTYKSNWLLIAMKPNFFVVITEETLVTLTYKLHVIDAMHIKADDPAGNSHFGGALNTTIYKDLTLKLNYYYEVQVDEEGNFDKEIDDDFWTVDAKGHFRLKKQAAKES
;
A
#
# COMPACT_ATOMS: atom_id res chain seq x y z
N MET A 1 -50.77 19.02 23.28
CA MET A 1 -50.54 17.94 24.26
C MET A 1 -49.25 17.21 23.89
N PRO A 2 -48.17 17.36 24.67
CA PRO A 2 -47.06 16.40 24.74
C PRO A 2 -47.36 15.36 25.86
N PRO A 3 -46.43 14.50 26.27
CA PRO A 3 -45.75 13.42 25.55
C PRO A 3 -46.00 12.06 26.24
N ASN A 4 -46.00 10.95 25.50
CA ASN A 4 -45.96 9.63 26.15
C ASN A 4 -44.51 9.23 26.46
N GLN A 5 -44.31 8.98 27.75
CA GLN A 5 -43.06 8.66 28.41
C GLN A 5 -42.87 7.14 28.63
N LEU A 6 -41.64 6.82 29.08
CA LEU A 6 -41.20 5.64 29.86
C LEU A 6 -40.95 4.34 29.05
N LYS A 7 -39.84 3.62 29.19
CA LYS A 7 -38.63 3.73 30.03
C LYS A 7 -37.57 2.69 29.55
N PRO A 8 -36.34 2.72 30.09
CA PRO A 8 -35.15 2.01 29.61
C PRO A 8 -34.96 0.63 30.27
N PHE A 9 -34.14 -0.21 29.64
CA PHE A 9 -33.44 -1.33 30.27
C PHE A 9 -31.94 -1.10 30.02
N LEU A 10 -31.11 -0.72 31.01
CA LEU A 10 -30.41 -1.58 31.99
C LEU A 10 -29.88 -2.88 31.33
N LYS A 11 -28.60 -3.29 31.40
CA LYS A 11 -27.52 -3.12 32.38
C LYS A 11 -26.19 -3.58 31.76
N SER A 12 -25.10 -3.02 32.24
CA SER A 12 -23.68 -3.37 32.02
C SER A 12 -23.37 -4.89 32.04
N ILE A 13 -22.29 -5.29 31.35
CA ILE A 13 -21.22 -6.13 31.92
C ILE A 13 -19.90 -5.76 31.22
N ILE A 14 -18.94 -5.33 32.03
CA ILE A 14 -17.51 -5.20 31.76
C ILE A 14 -16.87 -6.54 32.13
N VAL A 15 -16.07 -7.15 31.25
CA VAL A 15 -15.00 -8.08 31.67
C VAL A 15 -13.75 -7.79 30.84
N LEU A 16 -12.73 -7.29 31.55
CA LEU A 16 -11.39 -6.96 31.10
C LEU A 16 -10.51 -8.18 31.42
N VAL A 17 -9.83 -8.76 30.42
CA VAL A 17 -8.84 -9.84 30.65
C VAL A 17 -7.46 -9.29 30.32
N VAL A 18 -6.76 -8.85 31.37
CA VAL A 18 -5.31 -8.66 31.39
C VAL A 18 -4.74 -9.84 32.18
N SER A 19 -3.90 -10.64 31.54
CA SER A 19 -3.02 -11.58 32.25
C SER A 19 -1.60 -11.43 31.72
N LEU A 20 -0.79 -10.71 32.51
CA LEU A 20 0.66 -10.81 32.57
C LEU A 20 1.06 -12.27 32.83
N ILE A 21 2.07 -12.77 32.12
CA ILE A 21 2.92 -13.85 32.62
C ILE A 21 4.35 -13.32 32.62
N LEU A 22 4.78 -12.89 33.81
CA LEU A 22 6.16 -12.59 34.16
C LEU A 22 6.41 -13.33 35.48
N ASN A 23 7.15 -14.44 35.39
CA ASN A 23 7.87 -15.14 36.45
C ASN A 23 8.90 -15.99 35.68
N GLY A 24 10.22 -15.88 35.84
CA GLY A 24 10.97 -15.54 37.04
C GLY A 24 11.29 -16.83 37.79
N SER A 25 12.52 -17.34 37.61
CA SER A 25 13.29 -18.28 38.46
C SER A 25 14.24 -19.10 37.57
N CYS A 26 15.49 -19.42 37.91
CA CYS A 26 16.34 -19.13 39.05
C CYS A 26 17.79 -19.29 38.58
N THR A 27 18.65 -18.39 39.02
CA THR A 27 20.10 -18.57 39.10
C THR A 27 20.44 -19.72 40.05
N ASN A 28 21.38 -20.59 39.67
CA ASN A 28 22.20 -21.35 40.63
C ASN A 28 23.67 -21.08 40.30
N GLY A 29 24.35 -20.50 41.28
CA GLY A 29 25.80 -20.31 41.28
C GLY A 29 26.55 -21.52 41.80
N SER A 30 27.80 -21.58 41.35
CA SER A 30 28.99 -22.07 42.05
C SER A 30 29.03 -23.52 42.57
N THR A 31 29.92 -24.29 41.94
CA THR A 31 30.83 -25.16 42.69
C THR A 31 32.20 -25.12 42.02
N ILE A 32 33.20 -24.66 42.76
CA ILE A 32 34.62 -24.72 42.40
C ILE A 32 35.15 -26.06 42.87
N ASN A 33 35.87 -26.80 42.02
CA ASN A 33 37.02 -27.58 42.46
C ASN A 33 38.01 -27.86 41.32
N ASN A 34 39.27 -27.59 41.62
CA ASN A 34 40.43 -27.65 40.75
C ASN A 34 40.74 -29.09 40.27
N LYS A 35 41.02 -29.23 38.97
CA LYS A 35 42.04 -30.14 38.42
C LYS A 35 42.48 -29.64 37.03
N VAL A 36 43.73 -29.22 36.94
CA VAL A 36 44.51 -28.94 35.73
C VAL A 36 45.67 -29.98 35.73
N PRO A 37 46.34 -30.37 34.63
CA PRO A 37 46.08 -30.17 33.18
C PRO A 37 46.07 -31.51 32.40
N ARG A 38 45.44 -31.53 31.21
CA ARG A 38 46.02 -32.28 30.10
C ARG A 38 45.89 -31.47 28.81
N ILE A 39 47.04 -31.02 28.34
CA ILE A 39 47.24 -30.45 27.02
C ILE A 39 46.90 -31.55 26.02
N SER A 40 45.79 -31.40 25.32
CA SER A 40 45.59 -32.02 24.02
C SER A 40 45.40 -30.89 23.03
N THR A 41 46.51 -30.58 22.36
CA THR A 41 46.58 -29.83 21.13
C THR A 41 45.73 -30.54 20.07
N SER A 42 44.44 -30.23 20.05
CA SER A 42 43.62 -30.33 18.86
C SER A 42 43.14 -28.93 18.57
N SER A 43 43.84 -28.25 17.67
CA SER A 43 43.34 -27.03 17.05
C SER A 43 41.90 -27.29 16.63
N PRO A 44 40.88 -26.59 17.16
CA PRO A 44 39.60 -26.60 16.50
C PRO A 44 39.88 -25.91 15.18
N THR A 45 39.85 -26.69 14.09
CA THR A 45 39.77 -26.15 12.74
C THR A 45 38.69 -25.09 12.80
N ALA A 46 39.10 -23.82 12.72
CA ALA A 46 38.17 -22.71 12.69
C ALA A 46 37.18 -23.07 11.59
N LYS A 47 35.93 -23.35 11.98
CA LYS A 47 34.85 -23.47 11.01
C LYS A 47 34.87 -22.13 10.29
N GLN A 48 35.39 -22.14 9.07
CA GLN A 48 35.12 -21.07 8.13
C GLN A 48 33.61 -20.81 8.23
N PRO A 49 33.17 -19.56 8.38
CA PRO A 49 31.77 -19.25 8.22
C PRO A 49 31.39 -19.52 6.76
N LYS A 50 31.05 -20.78 6.46
CA LYS A 50 30.31 -21.15 5.26
C LYS A 50 28.88 -20.66 5.47
N LYS A 51 28.66 -19.43 5.03
CA LYS A 51 27.44 -18.95 4.36
C LYS A 51 27.53 -17.44 4.36
N GLY A 52 27.57 -16.83 3.18
CA GLY A 52 27.14 -15.44 3.06
C GLY A 52 25.81 -15.32 3.79
N SER A 53 25.71 -14.39 4.73
CA SER A 53 24.47 -14.22 5.48
C SER A 53 23.35 -14.02 4.47
N ASP A 54 22.45 -15.00 4.35
CA ASP A 54 21.28 -14.90 3.49
C ASP A 54 20.58 -13.61 3.94
N LEU A 55 20.60 -12.57 3.07
CA LEU A 55 20.00 -11.28 3.39
C LEU A 55 18.55 -11.52 3.78
N THR A 56 18.08 -10.81 4.81
CA THR A 56 16.65 -10.83 5.16
C THR A 56 15.83 -10.37 3.95
N ASP A 57 14.59 -10.83 3.83
CA ASP A 57 13.68 -10.45 2.74
C ASP A 57 13.60 -8.92 2.57
N SER A 58 13.54 -8.20 3.70
CA SER A 58 13.55 -6.74 3.71
C SER A 58 14.86 -6.14 3.19
N ALA A 59 16.02 -6.74 3.48
CA ALA A 59 17.29 -6.28 2.95
C ALA A 59 17.43 -6.55 1.44
N LYS A 60 16.95 -7.71 0.95
CA LYS A 60 16.89 -8.02 -0.48
C LYS A 60 16.02 -7.01 -1.22
N LEU A 61 14.83 -6.72 -0.67
CA LEU A 61 13.90 -5.76 -1.25
C LEU A 61 14.46 -4.33 -1.24
N VAL A 62 15.02 -3.86 -0.13
CA VAL A 62 15.62 -2.52 -0.06
C VAL A 62 16.75 -2.36 -1.07
N LYS A 63 17.57 -3.40 -1.28
CA LYS A 63 18.62 -3.38 -2.30
C LYS A 63 18.03 -3.26 -3.71
N LEU A 64 16.94 -3.96 -4.01
CA LEU A 64 16.23 -3.84 -5.29
C LEU A 64 15.65 -2.44 -5.48
N LEU A 65 14.90 -1.94 -4.49
CA LEU A 65 14.22 -0.64 -4.56
C LEU A 65 15.19 0.53 -4.75
N ARG A 66 16.36 0.52 -4.10
CA ARG A 66 17.37 1.57 -4.24
C ARG A 66 17.94 1.72 -5.66
N ASN A 67 17.82 0.68 -6.48
CA ASN A 67 18.29 0.69 -7.86
C ASN A 67 17.21 1.14 -8.85
N LEU A 68 15.97 1.31 -8.40
CA LEU A 68 14.89 1.78 -9.25
C LEU A 68 14.97 3.30 -9.43
N PRO A 69 14.68 3.82 -10.64
CA PRO A 69 14.58 5.24 -10.86
C PRO A 69 13.40 5.80 -10.06
N ILE A 70 13.60 6.98 -9.48
CA ILE A 70 12.53 7.77 -8.87
C ILE A 70 12.10 8.81 -9.92
N PRO A 71 10.80 8.98 -10.17
CA PRO A 71 10.33 9.97 -11.13
C PRO A 71 10.61 11.40 -10.67
N LYS A 72 10.59 12.34 -11.62
CA LYS A 72 10.56 13.77 -11.28
C LYS A 72 9.18 14.12 -10.74
N PHE A 73 9.15 15.01 -9.76
CA PHE A 73 7.91 15.50 -9.15
C PHE A 73 7.62 16.95 -9.57
N PRO A 74 6.35 17.33 -9.78
CA PRO A 74 5.16 16.48 -9.72
C PRO A 74 5.14 15.42 -10.84
N PHE A 75 4.65 14.22 -10.52
CA PHE A 75 4.49 13.14 -11.49
C PHE A 75 3.03 13.07 -11.94
N ASP A 76 2.79 13.13 -13.25
CA ASP A 76 1.46 13.11 -13.85
C ASP A 76 1.25 11.77 -14.57
N THR A 77 0.20 11.04 -14.20
CA THR A 77 -0.13 9.74 -14.80
C THR A 77 -0.53 9.83 -16.27
N LYS A 78 -0.91 11.00 -16.79
CA LYS A 78 -1.30 11.18 -18.18
C LYS A 78 -0.10 11.14 -19.15
N ASN A 79 1.08 11.55 -18.66
CA ASN A 79 2.30 11.62 -19.47
C ASN A 79 3.47 10.98 -18.70
N PRO A 80 3.49 9.65 -18.53
CA PRO A 80 4.56 8.99 -17.81
C PRO A 80 5.88 9.19 -18.57
N SER A 81 6.81 9.93 -17.98
CA SER A 81 8.12 10.20 -18.60
C SER A 81 9.08 9.00 -18.51
N SER A 82 8.67 7.91 -17.89
CA SER A 82 9.51 6.74 -17.62
C SER A 82 8.65 5.53 -17.28
N ASP A 83 8.67 4.52 -18.15
CA ASP A 83 8.20 3.20 -17.79
C ASP A 83 9.31 2.46 -17.05
N PRO A 84 9.10 2.04 -15.80
CA PRO A 84 10.05 1.19 -15.11
C PRO A 84 10.11 -0.17 -15.84
N GLY A 85 11.32 -0.66 -16.07
CA GLY A 85 11.49 -2.03 -16.56
C GLY A 85 10.97 -3.07 -15.55
N PRO A 86 10.66 -4.29 -16.01
CA PRO A 86 10.13 -5.33 -15.14
C PRO A 86 11.15 -5.75 -14.08
N ILE A 87 10.67 -5.86 -12.84
CA ILE A 87 11.42 -6.44 -11.73
C ILE A 87 10.98 -7.88 -11.48
N ASP A 88 11.92 -8.69 -11.00
CA ASP A 88 11.66 -10.08 -10.61
C ASP A 88 11.45 -10.17 -9.09
N LEU A 89 10.26 -10.62 -8.69
CA LEU A 89 9.84 -10.79 -7.30
C LEU A 89 9.68 -12.26 -6.91
N SER A 90 10.13 -13.20 -7.75
CA SER A 90 10.08 -14.64 -7.47
C SER A 90 10.80 -15.05 -6.18
N ILE A 91 11.76 -14.24 -5.72
CA ILE A 91 12.40 -14.39 -4.42
C ILE A 91 11.42 -14.28 -3.23
N PHE A 92 10.21 -13.77 -3.47
CA PHE A 92 9.12 -13.61 -2.49
C PHE A 92 7.89 -14.45 -2.85
N LYS A 93 8.02 -15.50 -3.66
CA LYS A 93 6.91 -16.37 -4.10
C LYS A 93 6.05 -16.95 -2.97
N ASP A 94 6.62 -17.08 -1.76
CA ASP A 94 5.91 -17.58 -0.59
C ASP A 94 5.00 -16.51 0.06
N LYS A 95 5.02 -15.27 -0.45
CA LYS A 95 4.10 -14.20 -0.07
C LYS A 95 2.90 -14.22 -1.01
N LYS A 96 1.70 -14.01 -0.47
CA LYS A 96 0.49 -13.80 -1.27
C LYS A 96 0.54 -12.37 -1.85
N LEU A 97 0.92 -12.26 -3.12
CA LEU A 97 1.04 -10.99 -3.87
C LEU A 97 -0.01 -10.83 -4.98
N MET A 98 -0.95 -11.78 -5.07
CA MET A 98 -2.08 -11.79 -5.99
C MET A 98 -3.40 -11.86 -5.23
N GLY A 99 -4.49 -11.37 -5.83
CA GLY A 99 -5.83 -11.40 -5.29
C GLY A 99 -5.99 -10.51 -4.05
N LEU A 100 -5.27 -9.38 -3.99
CA LEU A 100 -5.23 -8.51 -2.82
C LEU A 100 -6.48 -7.65 -2.78
N LYS A 101 -7.27 -7.74 -1.71
CA LYS A 101 -8.50 -6.95 -1.58
C LYS A 101 -8.16 -5.47 -1.44
N LEU A 102 -8.80 -4.64 -2.26
CA LEU A 102 -8.72 -3.20 -2.19
C LEU A 102 -9.81 -2.63 -1.27
N ASN A 103 -9.55 -1.46 -0.68
CA ASN A 103 -10.58 -0.60 -0.08
C ASN A 103 -10.84 0.55 -1.04
N LEU A 104 -11.56 0.27 -2.11
CA LEU A 104 -11.93 1.27 -3.09
C LEU A 104 -13.14 2.07 -2.61
N ARG A 105 -13.29 3.28 -3.15
CA ARG A 105 -14.50 4.08 -2.93
C ARG A 105 -15.13 4.31 -4.28
N GLU A 106 -16.41 3.96 -4.37
CA GLU A 106 -17.21 4.17 -5.56
C GLU A 106 -17.10 5.63 -6.04
N ARG A 107 -16.82 5.78 -7.33
CA ARG A 107 -16.80 7.05 -8.04
C ARG A 107 -17.41 6.87 -9.41
N GLN A 108 -18.18 7.86 -9.86
CA GLN A 108 -18.62 7.92 -11.24
C GLN A 108 -17.52 8.55 -12.10
N ILE A 109 -17.27 8.00 -13.29
CA ILE A 109 -16.52 8.63 -14.38
C ILE A 109 -17.37 8.53 -15.65
N GLY A 110 -17.74 9.67 -16.24
CA GLY A 110 -18.71 9.71 -17.33
C GLY A 110 -20.03 9.02 -16.96
N GLY A 111 -20.49 8.11 -17.82
CA GLY A 111 -21.68 7.28 -17.58
C GLY A 111 -21.42 5.98 -16.82
N SER A 112 -20.19 5.79 -16.31
CA SER A 112 -19.75 4.54 -15.69
C SER A 112 -19.30 4.75 -14.24
N ILE A 113 -19.21 3.65 -13.49
CA ILE A 113 -18.71 3.62 -12.13
C ILE A 113 -17.35 2.95 -12.14
N ILE A 114 -16.33 3.63 -11.61
CA ILE A 114 -15.11 2.98 -11.16
C ILE A 114 -15.24 2.68 -9.68
N ASP A 115 -14.50 1.66 -9.23
CA ASP A 115 -14.29 1.43 -7.81
C ASP A 115 -15.60 1.13 -7.02
N GLY A 116 -16.66 0.71 -7.73
CA GLY A 116 -17.99 0.42 -7.18
C GLY A 116 -18.11 -0.94 -6.49
N ASP A 117 -19.12 -1.05 -5.61
CA ASP A 117 -19.28 -2.15 -4.64
C ASP A 117 -19.57 -3.54 -5.25
N ASP A 118 -19.93 -3.61 -6.54
CA ASP A 118 -20.39 -4.85 -7.19
C ASP A 118 -19.27 -5.76 -7.76
N ILE A 119 -18.01 -5.29 -7.74
CA ILE A 119 -16.86 -6.09 -8.20
C ILE A 119 -15.94 -6.30 -7.00
N PRO A 120 -15.63 -7.56 -6.60
CA PRO A 120 -14.54 -7.81 -5.68
C PRO A 120 -13.25 -7.32 -6.35
N SER A 121 -12.86 -6.08 -6.05
CA SER A 121 -11.71 -5.44 -6.67
C SER A 121 -10.47 -5.99 -6.00
N THR A 122 -9.98 -7.11 -6.54
CA THR A 122 -8.68 -7.63 -6.18
C THR A 122 -7.61 -7.05 -7.06
N PHE A 123 -6.45 -6.81 -6.49
CA PHE A 123 -5.28 -6.26 -7.17
C PHE A 123 -4.09 -7.23 -7.07
N ASP A 124 -3.28 -7.26 -8.12
CA ASP A 124 -2.10 -8.12 -8.22
C ASP A 124 -0.84 -7.26 -8.25
N LEU A 125 0.04 -7.42 -7.26
CA LEU A 125 1.35 -6.74 -7.24
C LEU A 125 2.32 -7.31 -8.27
N THR A 126 2.06 -8.53 -8.74
CA THR A 126 2.89 -9.29 -9.68
C THR A 126 2.02 -10.12 -10.61
N ASP A 127 2.52 -10.43 -11.79
CA ASP A 127 1.91 -11.44 -12.66
C ASP A 127 2.09 -12.87 -12.11
N SER A 128 1.56 -13.86 -12.85
CA SER A 128 1.67 -15.29 -12.53
C SER A 128 3.10 -15.84 -12.57
N THR A 129 4.04 -15.10 -13.15
CA THR A 129 5.48 -15.42 -13.21
C THR A 129 6.31 -14.62 -12.20
N TYR A 130 5.65 -13.89 -11.28
CA TYR A 130 6.26 -13.01 -10.28
C TYR A 130 7.04 -11.84 -10.88
N LYS A 131 6.68 -11.38 -12.07
CA LYS A 131 7.20 -10.14 -12.67
C LYS A 131 6.25 -8.99 -12.40
N SER A 132 6.80 -7.79 -12.30
CA SER A 132 5.98 -6.58 -12.17
C SER A 132 6.74 -5.35 -12.66
N ASN A 133 6.02 -4.36 -13.20
CA ASN A 133 6.58 -3.07 -13.57
C ASN A 133 6.32 -2.09 -12.42
N TRP A 134 7.31 -1.89 -11.55
CA TRP A 134 7.17 -1.01 -10.39
C TRP A 134 7.84 0.33 -10.63
N LEU A 135 7.07 1.41 -10.55
CA LEU A 135 7.64 2.76 -10.48
C LEU A 135 7.72 3.17 -9.02
N LEU A 136 8.93 3.26 -8.48
CA LEU A 136 9.12 3.67 -7.09
C LEU A 136 8.81 5.16 -6.92
N ILE A 137 7.77 5.46 -6.15
CA ILE A 137 7.36 6.84 -5.83
C ILE A 137 8.10 7.34 -4.60
N ALA A 138 8.13 6.53 -3.53
CA ALA A 138 8.80 6.92 -2.30
C ALA A 138 9.23 5.73 -1.45
N MET A 139 10.29 5.94 -0.69
CA MET A 139 10.66 5.09 0.44
C MET A 139 10.45 5.86 1.75
N LYS A 140 9.81 5.24 2.73
CA LYS A 140 9.59 5.75 4.09
C LYS A 140 10.15 4.74 5.10
N PRO A 141 10.37 5.10 6.37
CA PRO A 141 11.01 4.18 7.32
C PRO A 141 10.33 2.80 7.47
N ASN A 142 9.01 2.74 7.34
CA ASN A 142 8.23 1.50 7.58
C ASN A 142 7.60 0.91 6.31
N PHE A 143 7.55 1.68 5.23
CA PHE A 143 6.86 1.30 4.01
C PHE A 143 7.47 1.99 2.80
N PHE A 144 7.11 1.54 1.62
CA PHE A 144 7.42 2.21 0.37
C PHE A 144 6.15 2.30 -0.48
N VAL A 145 6.18 3.18 -1.47
CA VAL A 145 5.04 3.47 -2.35
C VAL A 145 5.50 3.23 -3.78
N VAL A 146 4.75 2.43 -4.51
CA VAL A 146 5.01 2.10 -5.92
C VAL A 146 3.76 2.31 -6.75
N ILE A 147 3.93 2.69 -8.01
CA ILE A 147 2.90 2.50 -9.01
C ILE A 147 3.12 1.15 -9.67
N THR A 148 2.03 0.43 -9.84
CA THR A 148 1.92 -0.87 -10.50
C THR A 148 0.70 -0.79 -11.42
N GLU A 149 0.95 -0.82 -12.73
CA GLU A 149 -0.09 -0.54 -13.73
C GLU A 149 -0.78 0.80 -13.45
N GLU A 150 -2.09 0.81 -13.20
CA GLU A 150 -2.87 2.01 -12.93
C GLU A 150 -3.14 2.24 -11.42
N THR A 151 -2.45 1.48 -10.56
CA THR A 151 -2.65 1.49 -9.11
C THR A 151 -1.43 2.01 -8.36
N LEU A 152 -1.66 2.89 -7.38
CA LEU A 152 -0.67 3.30 -6.40
C LEU A 152 -0.81 2.45 -5.15
N VAL A 153 0.27 1.77 -4.75
CA VAL A 153 0.24 0.77 -3.67
C VAL A 153 1.25 1.13 -2.58
N THR A 154 0.83 1.06 -1.33
CA THR A 154 1.71 1.19 -0.16
C THR A 154 2.01 -0.18 0.43
N LEU A 155 3.31 -0.45 0.62
CA LEU A 155 3.82 -1.78 0.97
C LEU A 155 4.79 -1.70 2.14
N THR A 156 4.67 -2.63 3.07
CA THR A 156 5.74 -2.88 4.04
C THR A 156 6.95 -3.49 3.33
N TYR A 157 8.14 -3.39 3.94
CA TYR A 157 9.36 -4.05 3.44
C TYR A 157 9.35 -5.60 3.50
N LYS A 158 8.21 -6.20 3.86
CA LYS A 158 7.97 -7.65 3.80
C LYS A 158 6.95 -8.00 2.70
N LEU A 159 6.60 -7.05 1.85
CA LEU A 159 5.60 -7.16 0.79
C LEU A 159 4.18 -7.45 1.28
N HIS A 160 3.84 -6.96 2.46
CA HIS A 160 2.44 -6.85 2.86
C HIS A 160 1.89 -5.51 2.37
N VAL A 161 0.79 -5.55 1.61
CA VAL A 161 0.00 -4.38 1.26
C VAL A 161 -0.54 -3.75 2.52
N ILE A 162 -0.39 -2.43 2.63
CA ILE A 162 -1.02 -1.60 3.65
C ILE A 162 -2.31 -1.03 3.09
N ASP A 163 -2.23 -0.43 1.91
CA ASP A 163 -3.34 0.24 1.23
C ASP A 163 -3.05 0.37 -0.28
N ALA A 164 -4.08 0.61 -1.09
CA ALA A 164 -3.95 0.78 -2.54
C ALA A 164 -5.10 1.61 -3.12
N MET A 165 -4.85 2.31 -4.23
CA MET A 165 -5.79 3.23 -4.87
C MET A 165 -5.55 3.27 -6.38
N HIS A 166 -6.61 3.23 -7.19
CA HIS A 166 -6.51 3.55 -8.61
C HIS A 166 -6.16 5.03 -8.80
N ILE A 167 -5.15 5.28 -9.62
CA ILE A 167 -4.64 6.64 -9.90
C ILE A 167 -4.84 7.04 -11.36
N LYS A 168 -5.25 6.10 -12.20
CA LYS A 168 -5.61 6.29 -13.59
C LYS A 168 -6.78 5.35 -13.91
N ALA A 169 -7.74 5.85 -14.67
CA ALA A 169 -8.81 5.03 -15.22
C ALA A 169 -9.41 5.78 -16.43
N ASP A 170 -9.83 5.03 -17.44
CA ASP A 170 -10.55 5.55 -18.60
C ASP A 170 -11.94 4.89 -18.63
N ASP A 171 -12.96 5.59 -19.15
CA ASP A 171 -14.33 5.07 -19.21
C ASP A 171 -14.38 3.71 -19.95
N PRO A 172 -14.75 2.61 -19.26
CA PRO A 172 -14.75 1.28 -19.86
C PRO A 172 -15.88 1.07 -20.86
N ALA A 173 -16.91 1.94 -20.88
CA ALA A 173 -18.08 1.77 -21.72
C ALA A 173 -17.85 2.17 -23.19
N GLY A 174 -16.81 2.95 -23.50
CA GLY A 174 -16.43 3.32 -24.86
C GLY A 174 -17.56 3.98 -25.67
N ASN A 175 -18.46 4.72 -25.01
CA ASN A 175 -19.60 5.35 -25.65
C ASN A 175 -19.16 6.62 -26.40
N SER A 176 -19.70 6.88 -27.58
CA SER A 176 -19.41 8.11 -28.35
C SER A 176 -20.13 9.35 -27.80
N HIS A 177 -21.14 9.19 -26.95
CA HIS A 177 -22.00 10.27 -26.43
C HIS A 177 -21.63 10.71 -25.01
N PHE A 178 -20.77 9.98 -24.31
CA PHE A 178 -20.24 10.36 -23.01
C PHE A 178 -18.83 9.79 -22.82
N GLY A 179 -18.01 10.49 -22.06
CA GLY A 179 -16.66 10.06 -21.74
C GLY A 179 -16.27 10.44 -20.32
N GLY A 180 -15.35 9.66 -19.75
CA GLY A 180 -14.84 9.87 -18.41
C GLY A 180 -13.37 9.46 -18.31
N ALA A 181 -12.60 10.19 -17.52
CA ALA A 181 -11.22 9.81 -17.21
C ALA A 181 -10.82 10.26 -15.80
N LEU A 182 -10.00 9.46 -15.14
CA LEU A 182 -9.29 9.78 -13.91
C LEU A 182 -7.79 9.88 -14.23
N ASN A 183 -7.17 10.99 -13.86
CA ASN A 183 -5.71 11.14 -13.88
C ASN A 183 -5.22 11.74 -12.58
N THR A 184 -4.07 11.28 -12.10
CA THR A 184 -3.53 11.73 -10.82
C THR A 184 -2.22 12.49 -10.99
N THR A 185 -2.12 13.63 -10.30
CA THR A 185 -0.84 14.30 -10.06
C THR A 185 -0.32 13.92 -8.68
N ILE A 186 0.86 13.31 -8.63
CA ILE A 186 1.53 12.90 -7.40
C ILE A 186 2.62 13.91 -7.06
N TYR A 187 2.58 14.44 -5.84
CA TYR A 187 3.58 15.37 -5.32
C TYR A 187 4.61 14.64 -4.44
N LYS A 188 5.80 15.26 -4.29
CA LYS A 188 6.93 14.68 -3.54
C LYS A 188 6.60 14.39 -2.07
N ASP A 189 5.69 15.14 -1.48
CA ASP A 189 5.21 14.98 -0.11
C ASP A 189 4.17 13.84 0.05
N LEU A 190 3.85 13.14 -1.05
CA LEU A 190 2.77 12.14 -1.15
C LEU A 190 1.36 12.73 -1.00
N THR A 191 1.21 14.03 -1.30
CA THR A 191 -0.09 14.56 -1.69
C THR A 191 -0.44 14.06 -3.10
N LEU A 192 -1.69 13.67 -3.32
CA LEU A 192 -2.25 13.23 -4.60
C LEU A 192 -3.38 14.19 -4.96
N LYS A 193 -3.38 14.71 -6.19
CA LYS A 193 -4.51 15.42 -6.78
C LYS A 193 -5.12 14.50 -7.83
N LEU A 194 -6.28 13.93 -7.52
CA LEU A 194 -7.06 13.11 -8.44
C LEU A 194 -7.91 14.08 -9.25
N ASN A 195 -7.65 14.15 -10.55
CA ASN A 195 -8.37 15.00 -11.49
C ASN A 195 -9.33 14.10 -12.27
N TYR A 196 -10.62 14.36 -12.12
CA TYR A 196 -11.68 13.69 -12.84
C TYR A 196 -12.11 14.57 -14.01
N TYR A 197 -12.29 13.96 -15.15
CA TYR A 197 -12.80 14.60 -16.36
C TYR A 197 -14.06 13.88 -16.81
N TYR A 198 -15.07 14.64 -17.17
CA TYR A 198 -16.35 14.17 -17.69
C TYR A 198 -16.68 14.95 -18.94
N GLU A 199 -17.21 14.28 -19.95
CA GLU A 199 -17.83 14.94 -21.10
C GLU A 199 -19.11 14.23 -21.53
N VAL A 200 -20.11 15.00 -21.99
CA VAL A 200 -21.40 14.49 -22.47
C VAL A 200 -21.80 15.25 -23.72
N GLN A 201 -22.22 14.54 -24.76
CA GLN A 201 -22.73 15.13 -25.99
C GLN A 201 -24.08 15.78 -25.74
N VAL A 202 -24.24 17.03 -26.15
CA VAL A 202 -25.44 17.83 -25.87
C VAL A 202 -26.33 18.06 -27.10
N ASP A 203 -25.85 17.75 -28.29
CA ASP A 203 -26.59 17.92 -29.55
C ASP A 203 -26.20 16.90 -30.63
N GLU A 204 -26.93 16.89 -31.74
CA GLU A 204 -26.71 15.95 -32.85
C GLU A 204 -25.46 16.30 -33.69
N GLU A 205 -24.99 17.55 -33.58
CA GLU A 205 -23.80 18.07 -34.25
C GLU A 205 -22.48 17.60 -33.60
N GLY A 206 -22.53 17.01 -32.41
CA GLY A 206 -21.37 16.46 -31.73
C GLY A 206 -20.65 17.46 -30.82
N ASN A 207 -21.37 18.46 -30.29
CA ASN A 207 -20.83 19.32 -29.24
C ASN A 207 -20.93 18.64 -27.87
N PHE A 208 -19.94 18.89 -27.02
CA PHE A 208 -19.80 18.27 -25.71
C PHE A 208 -19.72 19.31 -24.60
N ASP A 209 -20.54 19.15 -23.57
CA ASP A 209 -20.32 19.78 -22.28
C ASP A 209 -19.26 19.01 -21.51
N LYS A 210 -18.48 19.73 -20.69
CA LYS A 210 -17.32 19.18 -19.97
C LYS A 210 -17.35 19.60 -18.52
N GLU A 211 -17.05 18.67 -17.64
CA GLU A 211 -16.92 18.90 -16.20
C GLU A 211 -15.58 18.36 -15.70
N ILE A 212 -14.98 19.07 -14.74
CA ILE A 212 -13.74 18.67 -14.08
C ILE A 212 -13.97 18.75 -12.58
N ASP A 213 -13.66 17.67 -11.87
CA ASP A 213 -13.65 17.62 -10.42
C ASP A 213 -12.26 17.22 -9.89
N ASP A 214 -11.92 17.67 -8.69
CA ASP A 214 -10.61 17.48 -8.08
C ASP A 214 -10.72 17.02 -6.62
N ASP A 215 -10.21 15.82 -6.33
CA ASP A 215 -10.01 15.33 -4.97
C ASP A 215 -8.54 15.43 -4.56
N PHE A 216 -8.30 15.79 -3.29
CA PHE A 216 -6.95 15.77 -2.71
C PHE A 216 -6.82 14.67 -1.66
N TRP A 217 -5.84 13.80 -1.85
CA TRP A 217 -5.50 12.72 -0.94
C TRP A 217 -4.08 12.86 -0.44
N THR A 218 -3.78 12.20 0.66
CA THR A 218 -2.43 12.14 1.24
C THR A 218 -2.14 10.73 1.73
N VAL A 219 -0.89 10.29 1.63
CA VAL A 219 -0.43 9.06 2.28
C VAL A 219 0.07 9.40 3.68
N ASP A 220 -0.58 8.86 4.70
CA ASP A 220 -0.21 9.12 6.10
C ASP A 220 1.09 8.39 6.51
N ALA A 221 1.58 8.67 7.72
CA ALA A 221 2.82 8.08 8.25
C ALA A 221 2.76 6.55 8.45
N LYS A 222 1.56 5.95 8.40
CA LYS A 222 1.35 4.51 8.46
C LYS A 222 1.17 3.88 7.08
N GLY A 223 1.11 4.68 6.02
CA GLY A 223 0.93 4.22 4.65
C GLY A 223 -0.53 4.15 4.18
N HIS A 224 -1.48 4.71 4.92
CA HIS A 224 -2.88 4.72 4.49
C HIS A 224 -3.22 5.97 3.67
N PHE A 225 -4.09 5.80 2.67
CA PHE A 225 -4.61 6.93 1.90
C PHE A 225 -5.71 7.65 2.69
N ARG A 226 -5.58 8.97 2.80
CA ARG A 226 -6.52 9.84 3.54
C ARG A 226 -6.97 11.00 2.67
N LEU A 227 -8.28 11.15 2.53
CA LEU A 227 -8.87 12.34 1.90
C LEU A 227 -8.48 13.56 2.75
N LYS A 228 -7.83 14.52 2.11
CA LYS A 228 -7.58 15.83 2.69
C LYS A 228 -8.89 16.59 2.58
N LYS A 229 -9.64 16.69 3.67
CA LYS A 229 -10.83 17.56 3.69
C LYS A 229 -10.39 18.93 3.22
N GLN A 230 -10.86 19.35 2.05
CA GLN A 230 -10.75 20.75 1.65
C GLN A 230 -11.43 21.53 2.77
N ALA A 231 -10.70 22.46 3.40
CA ALA A 231 -11.36 23.44 4.25
C ALA A 231 -12.40 24.11 3.35
N ALA A 232 -13.68 23.94 3.69
CA ALA A 232 -14.77 24.54 2.93
C ALA A 232 -14.42 26.01 2.69
N LYS A 233 -14.30 26.40 1.42
CA LYS A 233 -14.33 27.81 1.04
C LYS A 233 -15.75 28.29 1.33
N GLU A 234 -15.99 28.67 2.58
CA GLU A 234 -16.94 29.73 2.87
C GLU A 234 -16.24 31.03 2.44
N SER A 235 -16.65 31.56 1.29
CA SER A 235 -16.44 32.96 0.90
C SER A 235 -17.61 33.42 0.06
#